data_AF-A0A831USY1-F1
#
_entry.id   AF-A0A831USY1-F1
#
_cell.length_a   1.000
_cell.length_b   1.000
_cell.length_c   1.000
_cell.angle_alpha   90.00
_cell.angle_beta   90.00
_cell.angle_gamma   90.00
#
_symmetry.space_group_name_H-M   'P 1'
#
loop_
_entity.id
_entity.type
_entity.pdbx_description
1 polymer ?
#
loop_
_entity_poly.entity_id
_entity_poly.type
_entity_poly.pdbx_seq_one_letter_code
_entity_poly.pdbx_strand_id
1 'polypeptide(L)'
;MSTAPDHARMLRSSRLPWLCLPQPPPRGEESFLSTVMHHLRDMRSSREQRLYGRRRRAWYACKAWETTARGRVMKRREFLASSGIAATTAFGASARSAPTRRPNVLLIMTDQQFADAMSCRIGTKYIHTPAMDRIAAEGMMFTRAYCANPLCVPSRCSMFTGHFPHETHVQHNTNEPGLDAQGFLCMGRVFRDAGYDTGYVGKWHMNFPEDDTTVHGFEYTAFFGGRMHDAQCVDPLHSFLERERTKPFFLVASYKNPHNICQWARGEALPDGPIGEAPPADECPPALPNRLPPVNETDIMTLMRRS
;
A
#
# COMPACT_ATOMS: atom_id res chain seq x y z
N MET A 1 38.38 7.39 -44.37
CA MET A 1 37.00 7.94 -44.26
C MET A 1 36.16 6.83 -43.64
N SER A 2 35.63 6.86 -42.43
CA SER A 2 35.34 7.91 -41.45
C SER A 2 35.42 7.26 -40.06
N THR A 3 36.11 7.89 -39.12
CA THR A 3 36.24 7.48 -37.71
C THR A 3 35.15 8.16 -36.87
N ALA A 4 34.38 7.39 -36.11
CA ALA A 4 33.44 7.91 -35.11
C ALA A 4 34.19 8.26 -33.81
N PRO A 5 33.88 9.38 -33.12
CA PRO A 5 34.51 9.69 -31.85
C PRO A 5 33.67 9.20 -30.65
N ASP A 6 34.43 8.62 -29.73
CA ASP A 6 34.08 8.10 -28.42
C ASP A 6 33.97 9.27 -27.41
N HIS A 7 32.80 9.46 -26.79
CA HIS A 7 32.58 10.52 -25.80
C HIS A 7 32.45 9.93 -24.38
N ALA A 8 33.59 9.53 -23.82
CA ALA A 8 33.77 9.37 -22.39
C ALA A 8 34.72 10.46 -21.87
N ARG A 9 34.18 11.49 -21.21
CA ARG A 9 35.00 12.43 -20.43
C ARG A 9 34.30 12.92 -19.17
N MET A 10 34.41 12.09 -18.14
CA MET A 10 34.94 12.40 -16.82
C MET A 10 35.17 13.91 -16.51
N LEU A 11 34.30 14.48 -15.68
CA LEU A 11 34.61 15.67 -14.88
C LEU A 11 34.37 15.34 -13.39
N ARG A 12 35.46 15.15 -12.67
CA ARG A 12 35.54 15.24 -11.21
C ARG A 12 36.26 16.54 -10.85
N SER A 13 35.60 17.40 -10.08
CA SER A 13 36.15 18.32 -9.06
C SER A 13 34.93 19.10 -8.50
N SER A 14 34.78 19.52 -7.24
CA SER A 14 35.57 19.50 -6.02
C SER A 14 34.67 20.01 -4.85
N ARG A 15 34.80 19.37 -3.66
CA ARG A 15 34.73 19.89 -2.27
C ARG A 15 33.74 21.05 -1.90
N LEU A 16 32.69 20.79 -1.07
CA LEU A 16 32.53 21.03 0.40
C LEU A 16 31.27 21.94 0.65
N PRO A 17 30.80 22.24 1.89
CA PRO A 17 30.19 21.37 2.90
C PRO A 17 28.87 21.96 3.47
N TRP A 18 27.77 21.21 3.62
CA TRP A 18 26.69 21.66 4.53
C TRP A 18 26.06 20.48 5.29
N LEU A 19 26.47 20.39 6.55
CA LEU A 19 25.79 19.67 7.61
C LEU A 19 24.47 20.43 7.88
N CYS A 20 23.34 19.85 7.54
CA CYS A 20 22.04 20.29 8.06
C CYS A 20 21.27 19.04 8.47
N LEU A 21 21.36 18.74 9.77
CA LEU A 21 20.54 17.71 10.40
C LEU A 21 19.06 18.15 10.27
N PRO A 22 18.13 17.31 9.78
CA PRO A 22 16.72 17.65 9.81
C PRO A 22 16.26 17.70 11.27
N GLN A 23 15.80 18.87 11.71
CA GLN A 23 15.10 19.06 12.97
C GLN A 23 13.78 18.26 12.95
N PRO A 24 13.35 17.67 14.08
CA PRO A 24 12.06 16.99 14.14
C PRO A 24 10.91 17.99 13.94
N PRO A 25 9.79 17.57 13.29
CA PRO A 25 8.68 18.47 13.04
C PRO A 25 8.01 18.93 14.34
N PRO A 26 7.47 20.17 14.39
CA PRO A 26 6.75 20.66 15.56
C PRO A 26 5.51 19.81 15.80
N ARG A 27 5.29 19.45 17.07
CA ARG A 27 4.13 18.70 17.51
C ARG A 27 2.92 19.63 17.62
N GLY A 28 1.83 19.20 17.01
CA GLY A 28 0.50 19.70 17.30
C GLY A 28 -0.21 20.12 16.03
N GLU A 29 -0.85 19.16 15.35
CA GLU A 29 -2.00 19.38 14.48
C GLU A 29 -2.60 18.02 14.14
N GLU A 30 -3.94 17.96 14.07
CA GLU A 30 -4.69 16.74 13.81
C GLU A 30 -4.23 16.09 12.50
N SER A 31 -4.02 14.77 12.52
CA SER A 31 -3.58 14.06 11.32
C SER A 31 -4.65 14.11 10.24
N PHE A 32 -4.24 14.16 8.98
CA PHE A 32 -5.07 14.03 7.78
C PHE A 32 -6.11 12.88 7.85
N LEU A 33 -5.80 11.82 8.62
CA LEU A 33 -6.72 10.72 8.91
C LEU A 33 -7.94 11.15 9.75
N SER A 34 -7.81 12.16 10.63
CA SER A 34 -8.91 12.75 11.41
C SER A 34 -9.97 13.36 10.50
N THR A 35 -9.57 14.15 9.51
CA THR A 35 -10.48 14.86 8.59
C THR A 35 -11.22 13.90 7.67
N VAL A 36 -10.54 12.87 7.15
CA VAL A 36 -11.17 11.79 6.36
C VAL A 36 -12.18 11.02 7.21
N MET A 37 -11.84 10.70 8.46
CA MET A 37 -12.73 10.00 9.38
C MET A 37 -13.90 10.86 9.88
N HIS A 38 -13.74 12.18 9.95
CA HIS A 38 -14.81 13.11 10.30
C HIS A 38 -15.85 13.25 9.18
N HIS A 39 -15.43 13.28 7.93
CA HIS A 39 -16.35 13.31 6.78
C HIS A 39 -17.14 11.99 6.64
N LEU A 40 -16.51 10.86 6.99
CA LEU A 40 -17.17 9.54 7.07
C LEU A 40 -18.11 9.39 8.29
N ARG A 41 -17.99 10.25 9.30
CA ARG A 41 -18.90 10.28 10.46
C ARG A 41 -20.17 11.07 10.18
N ASP A 42 -20.07 12.15 9.42
CA ASP A 42 -21.18 13.09 9.20
C ASP A 42 -22.24 12.57 8.22
N MET A 43 -21.92 11.56 7.40
CA MET A 43 -22.85 10.93 6.45
C MET A 43 -23.67 9.76 7.01
N ARG A 44 -23.66 9.52 8.33
CA ARG A 44 -24.46 8.45 8.94
C ARG A 44 -25.84 8.97 9.36
N SER A 45 -26.86 8.59 8.59
CA SER A 45 -28.26 8.83 8.96
C SER A 45 -28.61 8.21 10.32
N SER A 46 -29.51 8.87 11.05
CA SER A 46 -29.83 8.70 12.47
C SER A 46 -30.51 7.37 12.87
N ARG A 47 -30.54 6.35 12.00
CA ARG A 47 -31.18 5.04 12.28
C ARG A 47 -30.22 3.94 12.76
N GLU A 48 -28.92 3.99 12.44
CA GLU A 48 -28.00 2.88 12.77
C GLU A 48 -27.39 2.93 14.17
N GLN A 49 -27.38 4.09 14.84
CA GLN A 49 -26.73 4.24 16.15
C GLN A 49 -27.45 3.48 17.29
N ARG A 50 -28.72 3.06 17.11
CA ARG A 50 -29.47 2.35 18.17
C ARG A 50 -29.19 0.86 18.27
N LEU A 51 -28.63 0.23 17.23
CA LEU A 51 -28.42 -1.23 17.21
C LEU A 51 -27.01 -1.65 17.64
N TYR A 52 -26.03 -0.74 17.66
CA TYR A 52 -24.63 -1.09 17.95
C TYR A 52 -24.21 -0.91 19.43
N GLY A 53 -25.05 -0.30 20.27
CA GLY A 53 -24.72 0.10 21.64
C GLY A 53 -24.77 -0.99 22.73
N ARG A 54 -25.13 -2.24 22.42
CA ARG A 54 -25.49 -3.24 23.45
C ARG A 54 -24.54 -4.43 23.66
N ARG A 55 -23.34 -4.48 23.06
CA ARG A 55 -22.40 -5.61 23.25
C ARG A 55 -20.93 -5.22 23.44
N ARG A 56 -20.64 -4.29 24.35
CA ARG A 56 -19.26 -4.05 24.84
C ARG A 56 -19.19 -3.92 26.36
N ARG A 57 -19.47 -5.01 27.07
CA ARG A 57 -18.99 -5.23 28.45
C ARG A 57 -18.81 -6.72 28.68
N ALA A 58 -17.59 -7.20 28.46
CA ALA A 58 -16.99 -8.40 29.03
C ALA A 58 -15.89 -8.83 28.07
N TRP A 59 -14.64 -8.49 28.37
CA TRP A 59 -13.43 -9.26 28.05
C TRP A 59 -12.20 -8.45 28.46
N TYR A 60 -12.02 -8.28 29.78
CA TYR A 60 -10.72 -7.95 30.36
C TYR A 60 -10.59 -8.72 31.67
N ALA A 61 -9.89 -9.86 31.62
CA ALA A 61 -9.17 -10.44 32.73
C ALA A 61 -8.42 -11.70 32.26
N CYS A 62 -7.09 -11.65 32.14
CA CYS A 62 -6.22 -12.65 32.75
C CYS A 62 -4.76 -12.17 32.80
N LYS A 63 -4.03 -12.77 33.72
CA LYS A 63 -2.91 -12.29 34.54
C LYS A 63 -1.54 -12.09 33.87
N ALA A 64 -0.74 -11.35 34.62
CA ALA A 64 0.69 -11.11 34.53
C ALA A 64 1.57 -12.35 34.78
N TRP A 65 2.79 -12.30 34.22
CA TRP A 65 3.99 -12.96 34.72
C TRP A 65 5.23 -12.07 34.47
N GLU A 66 6.17 -12.11 35.41
CA GLU A 66 7.25 -11.13 35.64
C GLU A 66 8.58 -11.44 34.94
N THR A 67 9.26 -10.34 34.55
CA THR A 67 10.73 -10.03 34.49
C THR A 67 11.74 -11.10 34.06
N THR A 68 12.70 -10.85 33.15
CA THR A 68 13.81 -9.88 33.31
C THR A 68 14.61 -9.75 32.00
N ALA A 69 14.87 -8.52 31.51
CA ALA A 69 16.11 -8.06 30.86
C ALA A 69 15.96 -6.61 30.37
N ARG A 70 17.00 -5.81 30.56
CA ARG A 70 16.97 -4.35 30.69
C ARG A 70 16.92 -3.60 29.35
N GLY A 71 15.94 -2.72 29.22
CA GLY A 71 15.91 -1.58 28.30
C GLY A 71 14.84 -0.61 28.80
N ARG A 72 15.21 0.62 29.14
CA ARG A 72 14.28 1.60 29.77
C ARG A 72 13.26 2.06 28.73
N VAL A 73 12.12 1.37 28.64
CA VAL A 73 10.96 1.82 27.86
C VAL A 73 10.28 2.95 28.63
N MET A 74 10.35 4.19 28.12
CA MET A 74 9.62 5.32 28.70
C MET A 74 8.12 5.03 28.71
N LYS A 75 7.48 5.15 29.88
CA LYS A 75 6.04 4.96 30.02
C LYS A 75 5.31 6.23 29.60
N ARG A 76 4.21 6.08 28.85
CA ARG A 76 3.33 7.17 28.34
C ARG A 76 3.00 8.27 29.36
N ARG A 77 2.94 7.93 30.65
CA ARG A 77 2.66 8.86 31.77
C ARG A 77 3.84 9.75 32.16
N GLU A 78 5.07 9.29 31.97
CA GLU A 78 6.28 10.08 32.23
C GLU A 78 6.50 11.13 31.13
N PHE A 79 6.15 10.79 29.88
CA PHE A 79 6.16 11.73 28.76
C PHE A 79 5.17 12.90 28.94
N LEU A 80 4.02 12.66 29.56
CA LEU A 80 3.00 13.69 29.80
C LEU A 80 3.32 14.58 31.01
N ALA A 81 4.12 14.10 31.96
CA ALA A 81 4.49 14.86 33.15
C ALA A 81 5.59 15.90 32.87
N SER A 82 6.43 15.70 31.84
CA SER A 82 7.53 16.61 31.49
C SER A 82 7.14 17.79 30.58
N SER A 83 5.86 17.94 30.24
CA SER A 83 5.40 18.99 29.30
C SER A 83 4.58 20.10 29.96
N GLY A 84 4.37 20.04 31.28
CA GLY A 84 3.75 21.11 32.04
C GLY A 84 4.80 22.00 32.67
N ILE A 85 4.74 23.29 32.38
CA ILE A 85 5.52 24.41 32.97
C ILE A 85 6.79 24.78 32.17
N ALA A 86 6.61 25.58 31.11
CA ALA A 86 7.45 26.75 30.83
C ALA A 86 6.84 27.65 29.74
N ALA A 87 6.67 28.93 30.09
CA ALA A 87 6.63 30.12 29.24
C ALA A 87 5.44 30.39 28.31
N THR A 88 4.42 31.01 28.91
CA THR A 88 3.76 32.22 28.37
C THR A 88 4.80 33.31 28.06
N THR A 89 4.99 33.66 26.78
CA THR A 89 5.17 35.02 26.19
C THR A 89 5.82 34.94 24.81
N ALA A 90 5.00 34.92 23.75
CA ALA A 90 5.34 35.43 22.42
C ALA A 90 4.04 35.56 21.59
N PHE A 91 3.29 36.63 21.86
CA PHE A 91 2.23 37.10 20.95
C PHE A 91 2.91 37.73 19.73
N GLY A 92 2.51 37.34 18.52
CA GLY A 92 2.78 38.15 17.32
C GLY A 92 3.77 37.57 16.31
N ALA A 93 3.65 36.29 15.96
CA ALA A 93 3.96 35.87 14.59
C ALA A 93 2.78 35.04 14.12
N SER A 94 1.85 35.66 13.39
CA SER A 94 0.92 34.91 12.56
C SER A 94 1.78 34.20 11.52
N ALA A 95 2.18 32.97 11.82
CA ALA A 95 2.69 32.05 10.83
C ALA A 95 1.56 31.91 9.83
N ARG A 96 1.66 32.68 8.74
CA ARG A 96 0.78 32.59 7.59
C ARG A 96 0.94 31.14 7.13
N SER A 97 0.01 30.27 7.55
CA SER A 97 0.01 28.87 7.13
C SER A 97 0.06 28.93 5.61
N ALA A 98 1.17 28.50 5.02
CA ALA A 98 1.20 28.32 3.58
C ALA A 98 -0.05 27.48 3.25
N PRO A 99 -0.87 27.86 2.26
CA PRO A 99 -2.05 27.09 1.94
C PRO A 99 -1.62 25.64 1.80
N THR A 100 -2.12 24.78 2.69
CA THR A 100 -1.71 23.39 2.76
C THR A 100 -2.19 22.75 1.47
N ARG A 101 -1.33 22.77 0.44
CA ARG A 101 -1.63 22.14 -0.84
C ARG A 101 -1.94 20.69 -0.53
N ARG A 102 -3.14 20.27 -0.89
CA ARG A 102 -3.56 18.87 -0.76
C ARG A 102 -2.51 18.00 -1.47
N PRO A 103 -2.05 16.91 -0.83
CA PRO A 103 -0.99 16.08 -1.41
C PRO A 103 -1.51 15.32 -2.63
N ASN A 104 -0.62 15.06 -3.58
CA ASN A 104 -0.85 14.03 -4.58
C ASN A 104 -0.72 12.65 -3.93
N VAL A 105 -1.51 11.68 -4.40
CA VAL A 105 -1.50 10.32 -3.90
C VAL A 105 -1.21 9.38 -5.07
N LEU A 106 -0.12 8.61 -4.95
CA LEU A 106 0.24 7.54 -5.89
C LEU A 106 0.17 6.21 -5.14
N LEU A 107 -0.73 5.33 -5.59
CA LEU A 107 -0.83 3.96 -5.11
C LEU A 107 -0.16 3.04 -6.13
N ILE A 108 0.97 2.44 -5.74
CA ILE A 108 1.65 1.41 -6.54
C ILE A 108 1.30 0.06 -5.94
N MET A 109 0.81 -0.87 -6.76
CA MET A 109 0.51 -2.24 -6.34
C MET A 109 1.00 -3.25 -7.37
N THR A 110 1.35 -4.44 -6.89
CA THR A 110 1.79 -5.60 -7.68
C THR A 110 0.86 -6.78 -7.40
N ASP A 111 0.88 -7.79 -8.26
CA ASP A 111 0.02 -8.97 -8.10
C ASP A 111 0.84 -10.21 -7.74
N GLN A 112 0.41 -10.94 -6.71
CA GLN A 112 1.11 -12.10 -6.11
C GLN A 112 2.49 -11.82 -5.49
N GLN A 113 2.87 -10.56 -5.26
CA GLN A 113 4.09 -10.26 -4.50
C GLN A 113 3.91 -10.65 -3.02
N PHE A 114 4.76 -11.55 -2.52
CA PHE A 114 4.75 -11.91 -1.10
C PHE A 114 5.45 -10.82 -0.25
N ALA A 115 5.10 -10.76 1.04
CA ALA A 115 5.43 -9.63 1.92
C ALA A 115 6.92 -9.29 2.04
N ASP A 116 7.80 -10.28 1.95
CA ASP A 116 9.25 -10.10 2.10
C ASP A 116 9.99 -10.06 0.74
N ALA A 117 9.28 -10.00 -0.39
CA ALA A 117 9.86 -9.96 -1.74
C ALA A 117 10.50 -8.59 -2.08
N MET A 118 11.51 -8.18 -1.31
CA MET A 118 12.28 -6.95 -1.49
C MET A 118 13.74 -7.21 -1.09
N SER A 119 14.71 -6.65 -1.81
CA SER A 119 16.14 -6.86 -1.51
C SER A 119 16.50 -6.39 -0.11
N CYS A 120 15.93 -5.30 0.39
CA CYS A 120 16.14 -4.85 1.76
C CYS A 120 15.53 -5.78 2.84
N ARG A 121 14.67 -6.74 2.47
CA ARG A 121 14.04 -7.70 3.38
C ARG A 121 14.74 -9.06 3.38
N ILE A 122 15.00 -9.61 2.18
CA ILE A 122 15.56 -10.97 2.03
C ILE A 122 17.02 -10.98 1.54
N GLY A 123 17.54 -9.84 1.10
CA GLY A 123 18.91 -9.67 0.63
C GLY A 123 19.02 -9.62 -0.89
N THR A 124 19.99 -8.84 -1.39
CA THR A 124 20.28 -8.66 -2.81
C THR A 124 20.78 -9.92 -3.51
N LYS A 125 21.16 -10.96 -2.77
CA LYS A 125 21.53 -12.27 -3.33
C LYS A 125 20.34 -13.02 -3.94
N TYR A 126 19.10 -12.66 -3.58
CA TYR A 126 17.90 -13.36 -4.05
C TYR A 126 17.05 -12.54 -5.02
N ILE A 127 16.91 -11.23 -4.78
CA ILE A 127 16.11 -10.34 -5.61
C ILE A 127 16.79 -8.98 -5.66
N HIS A 128 16.57 -8.21 -6.73
CA HIS A 128 17.08 -6.85 -6.87
C HIS A 128 15.92 -5.87 -7.05
N THR A 129 15.56 -5.14 -5.99
CA THR A 129 14.45 -4.16 -5.99
C THR A 129 14.91 -2.75 -5.60
N PRO A 130 15.89 -2.15 -6.31
CA PRO A 130 16.52 -0.88 -5.88
C PRO A 130 15.52 0.29 -5.75
N ALA A 131 14.51 0.35 -6.61
CA ALA A 131 13.47 1.37 -6.54
C ALA A 131 12.58 1.20 -5.29
N MET A 132 12.17 -0.03 -4.97
CA MET A 132 11.36 -0.30 -3.78
C MET A 132 12.17 -0.10 -2.50
N ASP A 133 13.44 -0.52 -2.50
CA ASP A 133 14.36 -0.33 -1.39
C ASP A 133 14.59 1.16 -1.10
N ARG A 134 14.69 1.98 -2.15
CA ARG A 134 14.78 3.44 -2.01
C ARG A 134 13.53 4.02 -1.36
N ILE A 135 12.33 3.64 -1.82
CA ILE A 135 11.06 4.08 -1.22
C ILE A 135 10.97 3.67 0.25
N ALA A 136 11.42 2.46 0.58
CA ALA A 136 11.44 1.97 1.95
C ALA A 136 12.43 2.75 2.84
N ALA A 137 13.62 3.09 2.32
CA ALA A 137 14.64 3.84 3.04
C ALA A 137 14.28 5.32 3.25
N GLU A 138 13.57 5.92 2.29
CA GLU A 138 13.12 7.32 2.36
C GLU A 138 11.75 7.48 3.05
N GLY A 139 11.05 6.37 3.33
CA GLY A 139 9.69 6.35 3.82
C GLY A 139 9.47 5.51 5.07
N MET A 140 8.32 4.85 5.12
CA MET A 140 7.91 3.97 6.21
C MET A 140 7.58 2.59 5.65
N MET A 141 8.18 1.55 6.23
CA MET A 141 7.91 0.16 5.88
C MET A 141 7.14 -0.55 7.00
N PHE A 142 5.98 -1.10 6.67
CA PHE A 142 5.22 -1.96 7.57
C PHE A 142 5.66 -3.41 7.41
N THR A 143 6.23 -4.00 8.46
CA THR A 143 6.65 -5.42 8.47
C THR A 143 5.49 -6.39 8.73
N ARG A 144 4.30 -5.87 9.04
CA ARG A 144 3.09 -6.63 9.33
C ARG A 144 1.89 -5.99 8.65
N ALA A 145 1.86 -6.08 7.32
CA ALA A 145 0.75 -5.65 6.48
C ALA A 145 0.06 -6.87 5.87
N TYR A 146 -1.24 -7.03 6.12
CA TYR A 146 -2.01 -8.22 5.74
C TYR A 146 -3.04 -7.85 4.67
N CYS A 147 -3.18 -8.67 3.63
CA CYS A 147 -4.30 -8.57 2.71
C CYS A 147 -5.59 -9.10 3.38
N ALA A 148 -6.74 -8.60 2.93
CA ALA A 148 -8.04 -9.06 3.43
C ALA A 148 -8.39 -10.47 2.92
N ASN A 149 -7.80 -10.88 1.79
CA ASN A 149 -7.97 -12.19 1.19
C ASN A 149 -6.71 -12.54 0.36
N PRO A 150 -6.23 -13.80 0.36
CA PRO A 150 -5.10 -14.23 -0.47
C PRO A 150 -5.46 -14.44 -1.96
N LEU A 151 -6.61 -13.95 -2.44
CA LEU A 151 -7.01 -13.94 -3.86
C LEU A 151 -7.17 -12.52 -4.41
N CYS A 152 -6.90 -12.35 -5.70
CA CYS A 152 -6.84 -11.04 -6.37
C CYS A 152 -8.11 -10.21 -6.23
N VAL A 153 -9.26 -10.70 -6.74
CA VAL A 153 -10.52 -9.95 -6.79
C VAL A 153 -11.02 -9.57 -5.39
N PRO A 154 -11.16 -10.50 -4.42
CA PRO A 154 -11.62 -10.13 -3.08
C PRO A 154 -10.66 -9.16 -2.37
N SER A 155 -9.34 -9.33 -2.53
CA SER A 155 -8.34 -8.41 -1.94
C SER A 155 -8.44 -7.00 -2.52
N ARG A 156 -8.56 -6.88 -3.85
CA ARG A 156 -8.72 -5.60 -4.55
C ARG A 156 -10.04 -4.94 -4.19
N CYS A 157 -11.16 -5.67 -4.23
CA CYS A 157 -12.46 -5.15 -3.80
C CYS A 157 -12.39 -4.63 -2.36
N SER A 158 -11.76 -5.36 -1.44
CA SER A 158 -11.56 -4.86 -0.07
C SER A 158 -10.71 -3.61 0.02
N MET A 159 -9.61 -3.54 -0.74
CA MET A 159 -8.75 -2.36 -0.78
C MET A 159 -9.51 -1.12 -1.29
N PHE A 160 -10.29 -1.27 -2.37
CA PHE A 160 -10.97 -0.14 -3.02
C PHE A 160 -12.30 0.26 -2.37
N THR A 161 -12.91 -0.62 -1.57
CA THR A 161 -14.17 -0.31 -0.83
C THR A 161 -13.92 0.01 0.64
N GLY A 162 -12.81 -0.49 1.22
CA GLY A 162 -12.57 -0.46 2.66
C GLY A 162 -13.36 -1.53 3.44
N HIS A 163 -13.99 -2.48 2.76
CA HIS A 163 -14.84 -3.52 3.35
C HIS A 163 -14.24 -4.93 3.22
N PHE A 164 -14.51 -5.80 4.17
CA PHE A 164 -14.04 -7.18 4.10
C PHE A 164 -14.79 -7.99 3.03
N PRO A 165 -14.20 -9.09 2.50
CA PRO A 165 -14.82 -9.92 1.46
C PRO A 165 -16.22 -10.46 1.80
N HIS A 166 -16.49 -10.70 3.10
CA HIS A 166 -17.80 -11.16 3.56
C HIS A 166 -18.86 -10.05 3.58
N GLU A 167 -18.45 -8.78 3.67
CA GLU A 167 -19.34 -7.62 3.61
C GLU A 167 -19.68 -7.29 2.16
N THR A 168 -18.69 -7.34 1.26
CA THR A 168 -18.87 -7.08 -0.17
C THR A 168 -19.47 -8.25 -0.95
N HIS A 169 -19.57 -9.43 -0.31
CA HIS A 169 -19.95 -10.72 -0.92
C HIS A 169 -19.02 -11.22 -2.04
N VAL A 170 -17.93 -10.51 -2.32
CA VAL A 170 -16.91 -10.92 -3.28
C VAL A 170 -15.90 -11.80 -2.56
N GLN A 171 -16.01 -13.12 -2.72
CA GLN A 171 -15.18 -14.10 -2.00
C GLN A 171 -14.23 -14.91 -2.91
N HIS A 172 -14.44 -14.85 -4.22
CA HIS A 172 -13.71 -15.63 -5.21
C HIS A 172 -13.28 -14.75 -6.38
N ASN A 173 -12.37 -15.25 -7.22
CA ASN A 173 -12.00 -14.61 -8.50
C ASN A 173 -13.08 -14.87 -9.57
N THR A 174 -14.33 -14.62 -9.21
CA THR A 174 -15.50 -14.72 -10.08
C THR A 174 -16.22 -13.38 -10.08
N ASN A 175 -16.94 -13.12 -11.16
CA ASN A 175 -17.81 -11.96 -11.25
C ASN A 175 -19.16 -12.17 -10.55
N GLU A 176 -19.39 -13.33 -9.93
CA GLU A 176 -20.66 -13.73 -9.29
C GLU A 176 -20.47 -13.95 -7.78
N PRO A 177 -21.38 -13.44 -6.91
CA PRO A 177 -22.58 -12.66 -7.23
C PRO A 177 -22.30 -11.21 -7.65
N GLY A 178 -21.03 -10.85 -7.86
CA GLY A 178 -20.62 -9.49 -8.22
C GLY A 178 -20.55 -8.58 -7.00
N LEU A 179 -19.94 -7.42 -7.17
CA LEU A 179 -19.97 -6.36 -6.15
C LEU A 179 -21.23 -5.51 -6.40
N ASP A 180 -22.00 -5.22 -5.35
CA ASP A 180 -23.01 -4.15 -5.41
C ASP A 180 -22.30 -2.79 -5.49
N ALA A 181 -22.04 -2.34 -6.72
CA ALA A 181 -21.26 -1.15 -6.97
C ALA A 181 -21.97 0.16 -6.57
N GLN A 182 -23.25 0.09 -6.23
CA GLN A 182 -24.10 1.19 -5.80
C GLN A 182 -24.17 1.23 -4.27
N GLY A 183 -24.12 0.06 -3.64
CA GLY A 183 -24.00 -0.08 -2.18
C GLY A 183 -22.60 0.20 -1.64
N PHE A 184 -21.54 0.01 -2.44
CA PHE A 184 -20.15 0.21 -2.01
C PHE A 184 -19.46 1.35 -2.77
N LEU A 185 -19.02 2.37 -2.02
CA LEU A 185 -18.23 3.47 -2.57
C LEU A 185 -16.82 3.02 -2.93
N CYS A 186 -16.42 3.25 -4.18
CA CYS A 186 -15.04 3.04 -4.62
C CYS A 186 -14.13 4.18 -4.14
N MET A 187 -12.89 3.86 -3.76
CA MET A 187 -11.86 4.83 -3.40
C MET A 187 -11.63 5.88 -4.49
N GLY A 188 -11.70 5.51 -5.77
CA GLY A 188 -11.62 6.46 -6.88
C GLY A 188 -12.70 7.53 -6.80
N ARG A 189 -13.94 7.12 -6.56
CA ARG A 189 -15.09 8.02 -6.34
C ARG A 189 -14.87 8.96 -5.17
N VAL A 190 -14.35 8.45 -4.05
CA VAL A 190 -14.02 9.26 -2.87
C VAL A 190 -13.02 10.37 -3.21
N PHE A 191 -11.94 10.05 -3.93
CA PHE A 191 -10.95 11.05 -4.35
C PHE A 191 -11.51 12.05 -5.36
N ARG A 192 -12.25 11.58 -6.37
CA ARG A 192 -12.88 12.44 -7.37
C ARG A 192 -13.81 13.46 -6.72
N ASP A 193 -14.69 13.00 -5.83
CA ASP A 193 -15.66 13.87 -5.15
C ASP A 193 -14.96 14.85 -4.19
N ALA A 194 -13.75 14.52 -3.72
CA ALA A 194 -12.87 15.44 -3.00
C ALA A 194 -12.11 16.44 -3.90
N GLY A 195 -12.31 16.41 -5.22
CA GLY A 195 -11.71 17.35 -6.18
C GLY A 195 -10.32 16.97 -6.68
N TYR A 196 -9.97 15.68 -6.62
CA TYR A 196 -8.72 15.16 -7.19
C TYR A 196 -8.90 14.77 -8.66
N ASP A 197 -7.86 14.95 -9.47
CA ASP A 197 -7.76 14.26 -10.76
C ASP A 197 -7.48 12.78 -10.50
N THR A 198 -8.29 11.89 -11.05
CA THR A 198 -8.22 10.45 -10.74
C THR A 198 -7.74 9.62 -11.92
N GLY A 199 -6.81 8.71 -11.66
CA GLY A 199 -6.22 7.84 -12.68
C GLY A 199 -6.06 6.40 -12.21
N TYR A 200 -6.27 5.44 -13.13
CA TYR A 200 -6.01 4.03 -12.91
C TYR A 200 -5.33 3.41 -14.14
N VAL A 201 -4.13 2.86 -13.96
CA VAL A 201 -3.38 2.20 -15.03
C VAL A 201 -2.99 0.78 -14.60
N GLY A 202 -3.15 -0.18 -15.52
CA GLY A 202 -2.72 -1.57 -15.33
C GLY A 202 -3.86 -2.53 -15.00
N LYS A 203 -3.61 -3.59 -14.22
CA LYS A 203 -4.59 -4.65 -13.94
C LYS A 203 -5.75 -4.12 -13.10
N TRP A 204 -6.97 -4.10 -13.66
CA TRP A 204 -8.20 -3.73 -12.95
C TRP A 204 -8.60 -4.77 -11.91
N HIS A 205 -9.21 -5.88 -12.35
CA HIS A 205 -9.56 -7.06 -11.56
C HIS A 205 -10.23 -6.75 -10.22
N MET A 206 -11.11 -5.75 -10.23
CA MET A 206 -12.05 -5.42 -9.17
C MET A 206 -13.45 -5.43 -9.78
N ASN A 207 -14.43 -5.99 -9.07
CA ASN A 207 -15.80 -6.20 -9.58
C ASN A 207 -16.62 -4.89 -9.70
N PHE A 208 -15.96 -3.74 -9.87
CA PHE A 208 -16.59 -2.51 -10.32
C PHE A 208 -16.67 -2.51 -11.86
N PRO A 209 -17.77 -2.01 -12.44
CA PRO A 209 -17.90 -1.85 -13.90
C PRO A 209 -16.74 -1.00 -14.44
N GLU A 210 -16.06 -1.48 -15.48
CA GLU A 210 -14.87 -0.85 -16.06
C GLU A 210 -15.21 0.44 -16.84
N ASP A 211 -16.40 0.52 -17.40
CA ASP A 211 -16.88 1.58 -18.28
C ASP A 211 -17.73 2.66 -17.58
N ASP A 212 -18.12 2.41 -16.32
CA ASP A 212 -18.94 3.35 -15.55
C ASP A 212 -18.10 4.18 -14.57
N THR A 213 -17.49 5.23 -15.10
CA THR A 213 -16.74 6.22 -14.32
C THR A 213 -17.59 6.87 -13.23
N THR A 214 -18.92 6.92 -13.35
CA THR A 214 -19.77 7.51 -12.31
C THR A 214 -19.71 6.67 -11.04
N VAL A 215 -19.58 5.36 -11.17
CA VAL A 215 -19.50 4.39 -10.08
C VAL A 215 -18.09 4.34 -9.47
N HIS A 216 -17.07 4.04 -10.26
CA HIS A 216 -15.72 3.82 -9.71
C HIS A 216 -14.92 5.11 -9.51
N GLY A 217 -15.24 6.18 -10.24
CA GLY A 217 -14.66 7.51 -10.07
C GLY A 217 -13.23 7.69 -10.56
N PHE A 218 -12.74 6.86 -11.49
CA PHE A 218 -11.44 7.06 -12.16
C PHE A 218 -11.68 7.68 -13.54
N GLU A 219 -11.25 8.92 -13.73
CA GLU A 219 -11.53 9.67 -14.98
C GLU A 219 -10.49 9.41 -16.07
N TYR A 220 -9.29 9.00 -15.68
CA TYR A 220 -8.26 8.51 -16.60
C TYR A 220 -8.02 7.02 -16.39
N THR A 221 -8.27 6.22 -17.42
CA THR A 221 -8.15 4.76 -17.32
C THR A 221 -7.35 4.19 -18.47
N ALA A 222 -6.37 3.35 -18.17
CA ALA A 222 -5.65 2.54 -19.16
C ALA A 222 -5.42 1.13 -18.60
N PHE A 223 -6.28 0.19 -18.94
CA PHE A 223 -6.20 -1.19 -18.44
C PHE A 223 -6.45 -2.28 -19.49
N PHE A 224 -6.72 -1.91 -20.76
CA PHE A 224 -6.88 -2.81 -21.93
C PHE A 224 -7.68 -4.10 -21.61
N GLY A 225 -8.91 -3.96 -21.10
CA GLY A 225 -9.78 -5.09 -20.72
C GLY A 225 -9.24 -5.95 -19.58
N GLY A 226 -8.54 -5.33 -18.62
CA GLY A 226 -7.94 -5.99 -17.45
C GLY A 226 -6.71 -6.85 -17.76
N ARG A 227 -6.22 -6.86 -19.00
CA ARG A 227 -5.13 -7.75 -19.47
C ARG A 227 -3.82 -7.04 -19.75
N MET A 228 -3.74 -5.74 -19.55
CA MET A 228 -2.53 -4.95 -19.74
C MET A 228 -1.29 -5.60 -19.09
N HIS A 229 -0.20 -5.62 -19.82
CA HIS A 229 1.11 -6.09 -19.35
C HIS A 229 1.92 -4.93 -18.78
N ASP A 230 2.90 -5.23 -17.94
CA ASP A 230 3.57 -4.20 -17.15
C ASP A 230 4.36 -3.21 -18.01
N ALA A 231 4.98 -3.69 -19.09
CA ALA A 231 5.66 -2.85 -20.06
C ALA A 231 4.73 -1.79 -20.70
N GLN A 232 3.45 -2.12 -20.87
CA GLN A 232 2.47 -1.23 -21.47
C GLN A 232 2.00 -0.14 -20.49
N CYS A 233 2.24 -0.30 -19.19
CA CYS A 233 1.84 0.66 -18.16
C CYS A 233 2.67 1.95 -18.18
N VAL A 234 3.89 1.92 -18.74
CA VAL A 234 4.84 3.03 -18.67
C VAL A 234 4.29 4.29 -19.34
N ASP A 235 3.88 4.20 -20.60
CA ASP A 235 3.44 5.38 -21.35
C ASP A 235 2.18 6.03 -20.77
N PRO A 236 1.12 5.29 -20.38
CA PRO A 236 -0.06 5.89 -19.77
C PRO A 236 0.22 6.48 -18.38
N LEU A 237 1.09 5.85 -17.57
CA LEU A 237 1.50 6.42 -16.28
C LEU A 237 2.26 7.73 -16.48
N HIS A 238 3.23 7.74 -17.40
CA HIS A 238 4.00 8.93 -17.74
C HIS A 238 3.09 10.05 -18.28
N SER A 239 2.23 9.71 -19.23
CA SER A 239 1.26 10.63 -19.84
C SER A 239 0.31 11.23 -18.81
N PHE A 240 -0.11 10.46 -17.80
CA PHE A 240 -0.87 11.02 -16.69
C PHE A 240 0.00 11.97 -15.88
N LEU A 241 1.19 11.53 -15.43
CA LEU A 241 2.04 12.31 -14.52
C LEU A 241 2.47 13.67 -15.10
N GLU A 242 2.75 13.75 -16.40
CA GLU A 242 3.22 14.97 -17.08
C GLU A 242 2.13 16.02 -17.34
N ARG A 243 0.85 15.70 -17.14
CA ARG A 243 -0.24 16.67 -17.35
C ARG A 243 -0.04 17.90 -16.47
N GLU A 244 -0.08 19.07 -17.09
CA GLU A 244 -0.23 20.33 -16.36
C GLU A 244 -1.55 20.30 -15.58
N ARG A 245 -1.49 20.61 -14.28
CA ARG A 245 -2.65 20.51 -13.40
C ARG A 245 -2.60 21.53 -12.28
N THR A 246 -3.78 22.02 -11.92
CA THR A 246 -4.02 22.89 -10.76
C THR A 246 -4.57 22.11 -9.56
N LYS A 247 -5.18 20.94 -9.82
CA LYS A 247 -5.74 20.03 -8.81
C LYS A 247 -4.69 19.01 -8.35
N PRO A 248 -4.80 18.47 -7.12
CA PRO A 248 -4.04 17.29 -6.73
C PRO A 248 -4.53 16.05 -7.50
N PHE A 249 -3.71 15.00 -7.58
CA PHE A 249 -4.11 13.76 -8.23
C PHE A 249 -4.13 12.55 -7.30
N PHE A 250 -4.97 11.58 -7.63
CA PHE A 250 -4.92 10.21 -7.12
C PHE A 250 -4.68 9.27 -8.30
N LEU A 251 -3.53 8.60 -8.34
CA LEU A 251 -3.15 7.69 -9.41
C LEU A 251 -2.90 6.30 -8.84
N VAL A 252 -3.48 5.27 -9.48
CA VAL A 252 -3.17 3.87 -9.22
C VAL A 252 -2.30 3.32 -10.34
N ALA A 253 -1.13 2.80 -9.98
CA ALA A 253 -0.28 1.99 -10.84
C ALA A 253 -0.40 0.52 -10.41
N SER A 254 -1.19 -0.25 -11.13
CA SER A 254 -1.56 -1.63 -10.81
C SER A 254 -0.83 -2.63 -11.70
N TYR A 255 0.36 -3.05 -11.28
CA TYR A 255 1.18 -4.01 -12.00
C TYR A 255 0.70 -5.45 -11.81
N LYS A 256 0.97 -6.28 -12.83
CA LYS A 256 0.68 -7.71 -12.88
C LYS A 256 1.82 -8.53 -12.31
N ASN A 257 3.09 -8.22 -12.59
CA ASN A 257 4.19 -9.04 -12.08
C ASN A 257 4.32 -8.93 -10.55
N PRO A 258 4.71 -10.01 -9.85
CA PRO A 258 5.23 -11.30 -10.35
C PRO A 258 4.17 -12.37 -10.74
N HIS A 259 2.92 -12.02 -11.04
CA HIS A 259 1.87 -13.01 -11.38
C HIS A 259 2.16 -13.85 -12.65
N ASN A 260 3.08 -13.43 -13.51
CA ASN A 260 3.50 -14.22 -14.67
C ASN A 260 4.09 -15.60 -14.26
N ILE A 261 4.48 -15.80 -13.00
CA ILE A 261 4.87 -17.12 -12.46
C ILE A 261 3.80 -18.19 -12.69
N CYS A 262 2.52 -17.81 -12.66
CA CYS A 262 1.43 -18.74 -12.94
C CYS A 262 1.41 -19.21 -14.40
N GLN A 263 1.79 -18.33 -15.33
CA GLN A 263 1.88 -18.63 -16.75
C GLN A 263 3.10 -19.52 -17.01
N TRP A 264 4.23 -19.18 -16.38
CA TRP A 264 5.46 -19.98 -16.41
C TRP A 264 5.20 -21.42 -15.91
N ALA A 265 4.52 -21.57 -14.77
CA ALA A 265 4.19 -22.87 -14.20
C ALA A 265 3.27 -23.73 -15.10
N ARG A 266 2.52 -23.10 -16.02
CA ARG A 266 1.66 -23.78 -17.00
C ARG A 266 2.32 -23.99 -18.36
N GLY A 267 3.59 -23.58 -18.52
CA GLY A 267 4.30 -23.64 -19.80
C GLY A 267 3.74 -22.68 -20.86
N GLU A 268 3.08 -21.60 -20.43
CA GLU A 268 2.52 -20.59 -21.32
C GLU A 268 3.58 -19.59 -21.79
N ALA A 269 3.35 -18.97 -22.96
CA ALA A 269 4.15 -17.86 -23.43
C ALA A 269 4.03 -16.66 -22.47
N LEU A 270 5.18 -16.13 -22.03
CA LEU A 270 5.23 -15.02 -21.10
C LEU A 270 5.13 -13.69 -21.85
N PRO A 271 4.18 -12.82 -21.47
CA PRO A 271 3.88 -11.62 -22.25
C PRO A 271 4.94 -10.51 -22.11
N ASP A 272 5.67 -10.49 -21.00
CA ASP A 272 6.77 -9.54 -20.74
C ASP A 272 8.15 -10.14 -21.12
N GLY A 273 8.14 -11.22 -21.91
CA GLY A 273 9.35 -11.93 -22.32
C GLY A 273 9.71 -13.11 -21.40
N PRO A 274 10.70 -13.93 -21.81
CA PRO A 274 11.13 -15.09 -21.05
C PRO A 274 11.73 -14.66 -19.71
N ILE A 275 11.25 -15.25 -18.63
CA ILE A 275 11.97 -15.32 -17.36
C ILE A 275 12.83 -16.58 -17.45
N GLY A 276 14.12 -16.47 -17.14
CA GLY A 276 15.07 -17.58 -17.30
C GLY A 276 14.68 -18.84 -16.50
N GLU A 277 15.57 -19.83 -16.47
CA GLU A 277 15.33 -21.02 -15.66
C GLU A 277 15.29 -20.68 -14.17
N ALA A 278 14.44 -21.39 -13.43
CA ALA A 278 14.38 -21.24 -11.99
C ALA A 278 15.73 -21.66 -11.39
N PRO A 279 16.27 -20.87 -10.43
CA PRO A 279 17.52 -21.24 -9.78
C PRO A 279 17.34 -22.54 -8.98
N PRO A 280 18.44 -23.27 -8.72
CA PRO A 280 18.46 -24.38 -7.78
C PRO A 280 17.82 -24.04 -6.43
N ALA A 281 17.25 -25.05 -5.75
CA ALA A 281 16.49 -24.83 -4.51
C ALA A 281 17.34 -24.28 -3.35
N ASP A 282 18.65 -24.56 -3.36
CA ASP A 282 19.65 -24.05 -2.41
C ASP A 282 20.07 -22.59 -2.69
N GLU A 283 19.81 -22.09 -3.90
CA GLU A 283 19.98 -20.68 -4.28
C GLU A 283 18.72 -19.84 -4.02
N CYS A 284 17.58 -20.48 -3.76
CA CYS A 284 16.33 -19.80 -3.42
C CYS A 284 16.37 -19.18 -1.99
N PRO A 285 15.53 -18.15 -1.72
CA PRO A 285 15.32 -17.67 -0.36
C PRO A 285 14.95 -18.81 0.60
N PRO A 286 15.40 -18.74 1.86
CA PRO A 286 14.98 -19.73 2.85
C PRO A 286 13.47 -19.70 2.98
N ALA A 287 12.89 -20.87 3.21
CA ALA A 287 11.48 -20.97 3.52
C ALA A 287 11.11 -20.04 4.68
N LEU A 288 9.98 -19.36 4.57
CA LEU A 288 9.44 -18.58 5.66
C LEU A 288 9.20 -19.49 6.89
N PRO A 289 9.39 -18.99 8.13
CA PRO A 289 9.23 -19.80 9.34
C PRO A 289 7.85 -20.48 9.47
N ASN A 290 6.83 -19.90 8.85
CA ASN A 290 5.46 -20.43 8.81
C ASN A 290 5.23 -21.53 7.74
N ARG A 291 6.26 -21.92 6.97
CA ARG A 291 6.17 -23.08 6.06
C ARG A 291 6.09 -24.39 6.84
N LEU A 292 6.70 -24.45 8.02
CA LEU A 292 6.66 -25.64 8.85
C LEU A 292 5.30 -25.79 9.55
N PRO A 293 4.84 -27.03 9.78
CA PRO A 293 3.74 -27.28 10.68
C PRO A 293 3.91 -26.53 12.01
N PRO A 294 2.84 -26.00 12.60
CA PRO A 294 2.88 -25.61 14.01
C PRO A 294 3.40 -26.78 14.85
N VAL A 295 4.19 -26.49 15.89
CA VAL A 295 4.76 -27.51 16.79
C VAL A 295 3.68 -28.42 17.39
N ASN A 296 2.45 -27.91 17.51
CA ASN A 296 1.28 -28.62 18.04
C ASN A 296 0.16 -28.71 16.99
N GLU A 297 0.50 -29.05 15.74
CA GLU A 297 -0.52 -29.33 14.73
C GLU A 297 -1.40 -30.51 15.16
N THR A 298 -2.72 -30.35 15.04
CA THR A 298 -3.69 -31.43 15.28
C THR A 298 -3.63 -32.49 14.18
N ASP A 299 -3.88 -33.75 14.51
CA ASP A 299 -3.88 -34.87 13.55
C ASP A 299 -4.72 -34.61 12.28
N ILE A 300 -5.88 -33.93 12.42
CA ILE A 300 -6.74 -33.60 11.29
C ILE A 300 -6.07 -32.64 10.30
N MET A 301 -5.36 -31.62 10.80
CA MET A 301 -4.63 -30.67 9.96
C MET A 301 -3.40 -31.34 9.32
N THR A 302 -2.75 -32.26 10.03
CA THR A 302 -1.67 -33.09 9.46
C THR A 302 -2.19 -34.00 8.35
N LEU A 303 -3.35 -34.63 8.53
CA LEU A 303 -3.98 -35.47 7.50
C LEU A 303 -4.29 -34.65 6.24
N MET A 304 -4.96 -33.50 6.39
CA MET A 304 -5.30 -32.60 5.27
C MET A 304 -4.09 -32.08 4.50
N ARG A 305 -2.93 -31.96 5.15
CA ARG A 305 -1.68 -31.52 4.48
C ARG A 305 -0.99 -32.64 3.69
N ARG A 306 -1.24 -33.91 4.04
CA ARG A 306 -0.58 -35.08 3.45
C ARG A 306 -1.43 -35.78 2.38
N SER A 307 -2.74 -35.55 2.37
CA SER A 307 -3.69 -36.01 1.35
C SER A 307 -3.63 -35.16 0.09
#